data_AF-A0A9E0A740-F1
#
_entry.id   AF-A0A9E0A740-F1
#
_cell.length_a   1.000
_cell.length_b   1.000
_cell.length_c   1.000
_cell.angle_alpha   90.00
_cell.angle_beta   90.00
_cell.angle_gamma   90.00
#
_symmetry.space_group_name_H-M   'P 1'
#
loop_
_entity.id
_entity.type
_entity.pdbx_description
1 polymer ?
#
loop_
_entity_poly.entity_id
_entity_poly.type
_entity_poly.pdbx_seq_one_letter_code
_entity_poly.pdbx_strand_id
1 'polypeptide(L)'
;MFKQIILSASLFIAAIVTVQAQCTGFHTIRECTPPDISDFKRFGQSRSRMVEAKKTFTYQVVLFGGYDYKIGICTEKGYYPVQFRIINAEDNSVFYDNANDDYVETVGFTVEKTKNVLFEITVLASKKEFKDATDSRVCAGVAIYWRKVPKTGF
;
A
#
# COMPACT_ATOMS: atom_id res chain seq x y z
N MET A 1 -20.34 -5.62 -69.99
CA MET A 1 -20.41 -6.40 -68.73
C MET A 1 -19.42 -5.78 -67.75
N PHE A 2 -19.93 -4.99 -66.80
CA PHE A 2 -19.14 -4.11 -65.94
C PHE A 2 -18.78 -4.80 -64.61
N LYS A 3 -17.61 -4.41 -64.08
CA LYS A 3 -16.85 -4.99 -62.97
C LYS A 3 -17.55 -4.97 -61.59
N GLN A 4 -17.12 -5.94 -60.79
CA GLN A 4 -17.34 -6.18 -59.36
C GLN A 4 -17.27 -4.94 -58.46
N ILE A 5 -18.15 -4.87 -57.44
CA ILE A 5 -17.83 -4.24 -56.14
C ILE A 5 -18.50 -5.07 -55.03
N ILE A 6 -17.72 -5.91 -54.35
CA ILE A 6 -18.11 -6.56 -53.10
C ILE A 6 -17.87 -5.52 -52.00
N LEU A 7 -18.95 -5.01 -51.38
CA LEU A 7 -18.85 -4.19 -50.18
C LEU A 7 -18.57 -5.10 -48.97
N SER A 8 -17.30 -5.29 -48.63
CA SER A 8 -16.86 -5.80 -47.33
C SER A 8 -16.80 -4.63 -46.34
N ALA A 9 -17.87 -4.44 -45.56
CA ALA A 9 -17.89 -3.52 -44.43
C ALA A 9 -17.10 -4.13 -43.26
N SER A 10 -15.79 -3.90 -43.23
CA SER A 10 -14.93 -4.26 -42.10
C SER A 10 -15.18 -3.30 -40.93
N LEU A 11 -15.97 -3.76 -39.97
CA LEU A 11 -16.22 -3.10 -38.69
C LEU A 11 -14.96 -3.17 -37.81
N PHE A 12 -14.13 -2.12 -37.82
CA PHE A 12 -13.03 -1.97 -36.87
C PHE A 12 -13.60 -1.53 -35.51
N ILE A 13 -13.84 -2.49 -34.62
CA ILE A 13 -14.08 -2.22 -33.20
C ILE A 13 -12.72 -1.84 -32.59
N ALA A 14 -12.48 -0.54 -32.42
CA ALA A 14 -11.33 -0.06 -31.64
C ALA A 14 -11.57 -0.42 -30.17
N ALA A 15 -10.81 -1.40 -29.66
CA ALA A 15 -10.79 -1.68 -28.23
C ALA A 15 -10.14 -0.48 -27.52
N ILE A 16 -10.95 0.27 -26.77
CA ILE A 16 -10.46 1.30 -25.86
C ILE A 16 -9.74 0.57 -24.73
N VAL A 17 -8.42 0.50 -24.80
CA VAL A 17 -7.59 0.03 -23.69
C VAL A 17 -7.62 1.13 -22.63
N THR A 18 -8.49 0.99 -21.62
CA THR A 18 -8.49 1.92 -20.49
C THR A 18 -7.22 1.67 -19.67
N VAL A 19 -6.35 2.68 -19.58
CA VAL A 19 -5.15 2.65 -18.74
C VAL A 19 -5.58 2.77 -17.26
N GLN A 20 -6.06 1.67 -16.67
CA GLN A 20 -6.31 1.57 -15.23
C GLN A 20 -5.03 1.09 -14.52
N ALA A 21 -4.10 2.01 -14.25
CA ALA A 21 -2.90 1.66 -13.46
C ALA A 21 -2.39 2.79 -12.56
N GLN A 22 -3.24 3.68 -12.06
CA GLN A 22 -2.71 4.90 -11.41
C GLN A 22 -1.86 4.63 -10.16
N CYS A 23 -2.06 3.50 -9.44
CA CYS A 23 -1.19 3.10 -8.31
C CYS A 23 -0.94 1.58 -8.21
N THR A 24 -1.24 0.81 -9.25
CA THR A 24 -1.13 -0.67 -9.18
C THR A 24 0.32 -1.08 -8.92
N GLY A 25 0.55 -1.84 -7.85
CA GLY A 25 1.89 -2.32 -7.50
C GLY A 25 2.81 -1.29 -6.83
N PHE A 26 2.36 -0.07 -6.54
CA PHE A 26 3.20 0.96 -5.89
C PHE A 26 3.89 0.48 -4.59
N HIS A 27 3.32 -0.47 -3.85
CA HIS A 27 3.88 -1.03 -2.61
C HIS A 27 5.10 -1.95 -2.84
N THR A 28 5.43 -2.27 -4.10
CA THR A 28 6.57 -3.12 -4.44
C THR A 28 7.84 -2.31 -4.73
N ILE A 29 7.74 -0.98 -4.82
CA ILE A 29 8.90 -0.12 -5.03
C ILE A 29 9.85 -0.18 -3.83
N ARG A 30 11.09 0.20 -4.08
CA ARG A 30 12.18 0.11 -3.11
C ARG A 30 11.93 0.98 -1.87
N GLU A 31 11.33 2.13 -2.04
CA GLU A 31 11.01 3.10 -0.98
C GLU A 31 10.05 2.51 0.07
N CYS A 32 9.22 1.54 -0.31
CA CYS A 32 8.31 0.86 0.63
C CYS A 32 8.98 -0.33 1.32
N THR A 33 10.22 -0.68 0.97
CA THR A 33 10.84 -1.92 1.43
C THR A 33 11.63 -1.70 2.72
N PRO A 34 11.24 -2.33 3.84
CA PRO A 34 11.98 -2.23 5.09
C PRO A 34 13.40 -2.80 4.97
N PRO A 35 14.33 -2.38 5.83
CA PRO A 35 15.66 -2.97 5.90
C PRO A 35 15.62 -4.42 6.42
N ASP A 36 16.67 -5.19 6.10
CA ASP A 36 16.93 -6.56 6.57
C ASP A 36 15.77 -7.55 6.37
N ILE A 37 15.20 -7.58 5.17
CA ILE A 37 14.07 -8.45 4.79
C ILE A 37 14.48 -9.71 4.01
N SER A 38 15.77 -10.06 3.99
CA SER A 38 16.31 -11.12 3.10
C SER A 38 15.64 -12.49 3.28
N ASP A 39 15.17 -12.81 4.49
CA ASP A 39 14.48 -14.05 4.82
C ASP A 39 12.97 -13.86 5.03
N PHE A 40 12.46 -12.66 4.78
CA PHE A 40 11.04 -12.35 4.81
C PHE A 40 10.43 -12.52 3.42
N LYS A 41 9.19 -13.01 3.38
CA LYS A 41 8.38 -13.05 2.16
C LYS A 41 7.46 -11.84 2.15
N ARG A 42 7.13 -11.31 0.97
CA ARG A 42 6.04 -10.34 0.86
C ARG A 42 4.72 -11.03 1.19
N PHE A 43 3.94 -10.44 2.07
CA PHE A 43 2.63 -10.93 2.45
C PHE A 43 1.60 -10.51 1.41
N GLY A 44 0.67 -11.42 1.06
CA GLY A 44 -0.33 -11.20 0.01
C GLY A 44 -1.34 -10.08 0.31
N GLN A 45 -1.41 -9.64 1.56
CA GLN A 45 -2.17 -8.46 2.00
C GLN A 45 -1.35 -7.15 1.86
N SER A 46 -0.21 -7.16 1.16
CA SER A 46 0.41 -5.90 0.74
C SER A 46 -0.43 -5.26 -0.36
N ARG A 47 -0.60 -3.93 -0.32
CA ARG A 47 -1.42 -3.25 -1.33
C ARG A 47 -1.06 -1.79 -1.53
N SER A 48 -1.56 -1.25 -2.64
CA SER A 48 -1.41 0.16 -3.02
C SER A 48 -2.77 0.79 -3.19
N ARG A 49 -2.84 2.10 -2.95
CA ARG A 49 -4.07 2.86 -3.15
C ARG A 49 -3.75 4.29 -3.54
N MET A 50 -4.56 4.86 -4.42
CA MET A 50 -4.61 6.31 -4.60
C MET A 50 -5.41 6.91 -3.46
N VAL A 51 -4.82 7.86 -2.76
CA VAL A 51 -5.37 8.48 -1.55
C VAL A 51 -5.31 9.99 -1.69
N GLU A 52 -6.12 10.69 -0.91
CA GLU A 52 -6.07 12.15 -0.83
C GLU A 52 -5.23 12.53 0.38
N ALA A 53 -4.23 13.37 0.18
CA ALA A 53 -3.39 13.87 1.26
C ALA A 53 -4.25 14.59 2.32
N LYS A 54 -3.79 14.54 3.57
CA LYS A 54 -4.51 15.01 4.77
C LYS A 54 -5.78 14.23 5.14
N LYS A 55 -6.21 13.26 4.34
CA LYS A 55 -7.30 12.33 4.71
C LYS A 55 -6.75 10.99 5.16
N THR A 56 -7.30 10.47 6.24
CA THR A 56 -6.99 9.12 6.73
C THR A 56 -7.74 8.10 5.89
N PHE A 57 -7.04 7.06 5.45
CA PHE A 57 -7.68 5.87 4.92
C PHE A 57 -7.36 4.66 5.80
N THR A 58 -8.35 3.76 5.92
CA THR A 58 -8.22 2.56 6.74
C THR A 58 -8.06 1.32 5.87
N TYR A 59 -7.22 0.41 6.35
CA TYR A 59 -7.00 -0.90 5.77
C TYR A 59 -7.01 -1.99 6.84
N GLN A 60 -8.00 -2.88 6.79
CA GLN A 60 -8.02 -4.06 7.65
C GLN A 60 -7.11 -5.19 7.13
N VAL A 61 -6.26 -5.73 8.01
CA VAL A 61 -5.34 -6.83 7.74
C VAL A 61 -5.43 -7.88 8.83
N VAL A 62 -5.35 -9.15 8.45
CA VAL A 62 -5.17 -10.26 9.40
C VAL A 62 -3.68 -10.57 9.53
N LEU A 63 -3.11 -10.36 10.72
CA LEU A 63 -1.74 -10.73 11.08
C LEU A 63 -1.77 -12.04 11.85
N PHE A 64 -1.10 -13.07 11.34
CA PHE A 64 -1.10 -14.41 11.90
C PHE A 64 -0.12 -14.55 13.08
N GLY A 65 -0.54 -15.28 14.11
CA GLY A 65 0.31 -15.61 15.25
C GLY A 65 1.48 -16.53 14.87
N GLY A 66 2.62 -16.35 15.55
CA GLY A 66 3.87 -17.08 15.30
C GLY A 66 4.68 -16.55 14.11
N TYR A 67 4.48 -15.28 13.72
CA TYR A 67 5.20 -14.63 12.64
C TYR A 67 5.86 -13.33 13.09
N ASP A 68 7.05 -13.07 12.54
CA ASP A 68 7.65 -11.75 12.52
C ASP A 68 7.10 -10.98 11.32
N TYR A 69 6.76 -9.71 11.54
CA TYR A 69 6.31 -8.78 10.52
C TYR A 69 7.29 -7.62 10.38
N LYS A 70 7.48 -7.16 9.14
CA LYS A 70 8.10 -5.89 8.80
C LYS A 70 7.19 -5.14 7.86
N ILE A 71 6.78 -3.94 8.26
CA ILE A 71 5.86 -3.08 7.52
C ILE A 71 6.65 -1.89 6.99
N GLY A 72 6.43 -1.54 5.72
CA GLY A 72 6.91 -0.30 5.13
C GLY A 72 5.76 0.46 4.49
N ILE A 73 5.66 1.74 4.82
CA ILE A 73 4.66 2.67 4.30
C ILE A 73 5.38 3.73 3.49
N CYS A 74 4.90 3.97 2.28
CA CYS A 74 5.53 4.89 1.34
C CYS A 74 4.46 5.70 0.61
N THR A 75 4.86 6.86 0.10
CA THR A 75 4.09 7.69 -0.83
C THR A 75 5.00 8.27 -1.91
N GLU A 76 4.44 9.01 -2.86
CA GLU A 76 5.22 9.68 -3.89
C GLU A 76 6.14 10.75 -3.29
N LYS A 77 7.27 10.98 -3.95
CA LYS A 77 8.26 11.98 -3.51
C LYS A 77 7.61 13.36 -3.38
N GLY A 78 7.89 14.03 -2.25
CA GLY A 78 7.34 15.37 -1.95
C GLY A 78 6.03 15.35 -1.14
N TYR A 79 5.42 14.19 -0.92
CA TYR A 79 4.19 14.05 -0.11
C TYR A 79 4.45 13.53 1.31
N TYR A 80 5.71 13.36 1.70
CA TYR A 80 6.09 12.97 3.06
C TYR A 80 5.92 14.13 4.08
N PRO A 81 5.80 13.82 5.38
CA PRO A 81 5.79 12.48 5.98
C PRO A 81 4.44 11.76 5.80
N VAL A 82 4.42 10.47 6.10
CA VAL A 82 3.20 9.66 6.20
C VAL A 82 3.03 9.23 7.64
N GLN A 83 1.87 9.50 8.23
CA GLN A 83 1.50 8.92 9.51
C GLN A 83 0.83 7.57 9.26
N PHE A 84 1.18 6.57 10.05
CA PHE A 84 0.42 5.33 10.10
C PHE A 84 0.26 4.81 11.53
N ARG A 85 -0.92 4.25 11.78
CA ARG A 85 -1.28 3.62 13.05
C ARG A 85 -1.67 2.18 12.82
N ILE A 86 -1.31 1.33 13.77
CA ILE A 86 -1.75 -0.07 13.83
C ILE A 86 -2.73 -0.17 14.99
N ILE A 87 -3.97 -0.48 14.69
CA ILE A 87 -5.07 -0.43 15.65
C ILE A 87 -5.70 -1.82 15.74
N ASN A 88 -6.05 -2.27 16.94
CA ASN A 88 -6.84 -3.47 17.13
C ASN A 88 -8.24 -3.28 16.52
N ALA A 89 -8.64 -4.15 15.59
CA ALA A 89 -9.94 -4.03 14.94
C ALA A 89 -11.12 -4.36 15.88
N GLU A 90 -10.87 -5.01 17.01
CA GLU A 90 -11.91 -5.44 17.95
C GLU A 90 -12.33 -4.32 18.92
N ASP A 91 -11.38 -3.59 19.50
CA ASP A 91 -11.61 -2.61 20.56
C ASP A 91 -11.07 -1.20 20.25
N ASN A 92 -10.49 -0.99 19.06
CA ASN A 92 -9.86 0.26 18.62
C ASN A 92 -8.68 0.73 19.48
N SER A 93 -8.08 -0.13 20.30
CA SER A 93 -6.82 0.18 20.99
C SER A 93 -5.68 0.35 19.99
N VAL A 94 -4.83 1.36 20.20
CA VAL A 94 -3.69 1.66 19.34
C VAL A 94 -2.51 0.80 19.79
N PHE A 95 -2.04 -0.11 18.92
CA PHE A 95 -0.82 -0.88 19.15
C PHE A 95 0.44 -0.09 18.81
N TYR A 96 0.36 0.78 17.79
CA TYR A 96 1.48 1.57 17.32
C TYR A 96 1.01 2.83 16.58
N ASP A 97 1.75 3.93 16.72
CA ASP A 97 1.59 5.18 15.97
C ASP A 97 2.98 5.75 15.70
N ASN A 98 3.39 5.81 14.43
CA ASN A 98 4.72 6.28 14.05
C ASN A 98 4.94 7.78 14.33
N ALA A 99 3.90 8.55 14.65
CA ALA A 99 4.06 9.93 15.10
C ALA A 99 4.89 10.04 16.40
N ASN A 100 4.97 8.96 17.20
CA ASN A 100 5.82 8.90 18.39
C ASN A 100 7.29 8.59 18.06
N ASP A 101 7.59 8.24 16.80
CA ASP A 101 8.90 7.82 16.30
C ASP A 101 9.31 8.68 15.08
N ASP A 102 9.10 10.00 15.17
CA ASP A 102 9.46 10.98 14.12
C ASP A 102 8.96 10.62 12.71
N TYR A 103 7.79 9.97 12.63
CA TYR A 103 7.17 9.51 11.39
C TYR A 103 8.06 8.56 10.57
N VAL A 104 8.83 7.68 11.23
CA VAL A 104 9.53 6.60 10.53
C VAL A 104 8.58 5.82 9.63
N GLU A 105 9.07 5.43 8.46
CA GLU A 105 8.28 4.81 7.40
C GLU A 105 8.13 3.30 7.57
N THR A 106 8.88 2.71 8.51
CA THR A 106 8.95 1.26 8.69
C THR A 106 8.86 0.86 10.15
N VAL A 107 8.25 -0.29 10.43
CA VAL A 107 8.22 -0.89 11.77
C VAL A 107 8.35 -2.42 11.65
N GLY A 108 9.02 -3.04 12.62
CA GLY A 108 9.13 -4.50 12.71
C GLY A 108 8.68 -4.99 14.08
N PHE A 109 7.92 -6.08 14.12
CA PHE A 109 7.40 -6.66 15.38
C PHE A 109 7.01 -8.13 15.20
N THR A 110 6.93 -8.85 16.32
CA THR A 110 6.46 -10.25 16.34
C THR A 110 5.00 -10.30 16.78
N VAL A 111 4.19 -11.13 16.13
CA VAL A 111 2.79 -11.37 16.48
C VAL A 111 2.67 -12.74 17.13
N GLU A 112 2.36 -12.79 18.42
CA GLU A 112 2.23 -14.06 19.16
C GLU A 112 0.92 -14.78 18.86
N LYS A 113 -0.19 -14.04 18.88
CA LYS A 113 -1.55 -14.53 18.61
C LYS A 113 -2.11 -13.80 17.40
N THR A 114 -2.85 -14.51 16.55
CA THR A 114 -3.47 -13.90 15.36
C THR A 114 -4.32 -12.68 15.75
N LYS A 115 -4.14 -11.57 15.04
CA LYS A 115 -4.84 -10.30 15.26
C LYS A 115 -5.47 -9.80 13.97
N ASN A 116 -6.68 -9.30 14.08
CA ASN A 116 -7.26 -8.42 13.07
C ASN A 116 -6.86 -6.98 13.43
N VAL A 117 -6.17 -6.31 12.51
CA VAL A 117 -5.72 -4.93 12.73
C VAL A 117 -6.26 -4.00 11.66
N LEU A 118 -6.41 -2.74 12.01
CA LEU A 118 -6.64 -1.64 11.09
C LEU A 118 -5.33 -0.86 10.96
N PHE A 119 -4.80 -0.80 9.74
CA PHE A 119 -3.82 0.22 9.38
C PHE A 119 -4.56 1.48 8.99
N GLU A 120 -4.41 2.52 9.80
CA GLU A 120 -4.84 3.86 9.43
C GLU A 120 -3.66 4.65 8.92
N ILE A 121 -3.77 5.18 7.72
CA ILE A 121 -2.66 5.83 7.04
C ILE A 121 -3.12 7.21 6.55
N THR A 122 -2.30 8.22 6.83
CA THR A 122 -2.54 9.60 6.43
C THR A 122 -1.27 10.17 5.81
N VAL A 123 -1.36 10.52 4.53
CA VAL A 123 -0.27 11.22 3.84
C VAL A 123 -0.30 12.68 4.30
N LEU A 124 0.62 13.06 5.18
CA LEU A 124 0.62 14.37 5.80
C LEU A 124 1.14 15.44 4.86
N ALA A 125 2.09 15.15 3.96
CA ALA A 125 2.61 16.11 2.99
C ALA A 125 2.91 17.50 3.60
N SER A 126 3.62 17.52 4.72
CA SER A 126 3.77 18.71 5.59
C SER A 126 4.35 19.95 4.89
N LYS A 127 5.13 19.75 3.82
CA LYS A 127 5.82 20.81 3.06
C LYS A 127 5.17 21.12 1.71
N LYS A 128 4.01 20.51 1.40
CA LYS A 128 3.34 20.66 0.10
C LYS A 128 2.06 21.48 0.24
N GLU A 129 1.97 22.53 -0.57
CA GLU A 129 0.72 23.23 -0.83
C GLU A 129 0.04 22.61 -2.05
N PHE A 130 -1.24 22.29 -1.93
CA PHE A 130 -2.01 21.71 -3.02
C PHE A 130 -2.66 22.82 -3.84
N LYS A 131 -2.42 22.82 -5.15
CA LYS A 131 -3.04 23.80 -6.05
C LYS A 131 -4.52 23.51 -6.27
N ASP A 132 -4.88 22.23 -6.31
CA ASP A 132 -6.24 21.74 -6.52
C ASP A 132 -6.42 20.31 -5.97
N ALA A 133 -7.62 19.76 -6.14
CA ALA A 133 -7.97 18.41 -5.69
C ALA A 133 -7.30 17.27 -6.47
N THR A 134 -6.72 17.56 -7.64
CA THR A 134 -5.93 16.57 -8.39
C THR A 134 -4.52 16.47 -7.80
N ASP A 135 -3.92 17.61 -7.44
CA ASP A 135 -2.60 17.69 -6.83
C ASP A 135 -2.55 17.11 -5.40
N SER A 136 -3.70 16.99 -4.73
CA SER A 136 -3.81 16.30 -3.43
C SER A 136 -3.90 14.79 -3.53
N ARG A 137 -4.13 14.22 -4.73
CA ARG A 137 -4.27 12.77 -4.94
C ARG A 137 -2.92 12.15 -5.26
N VAL A 138 -2.53 11.15 -4.47
CA VAL A 138 -1.20 10.55 -4.52
C VAL A 138 -1.28 9.04 -4.26
N CYS A 139 -0.32 8.27 -4.77
CA CYS A 139 -0.18 6.87 -4.39
C CYS A 139 0.37 6.72 -2.96
N ALA A 140 -0.23 5.81 -2.21
CA ALA A 140 0.31 5.25 -0.99
C ALA A 140 0.49 3.74 -1.14
N GLY A 141 1.62 3.22 -0.66
CA GLY A 141 1.93 1.80 -0.62
C GLY A 141 2.04 1.29 0.81
N VAL A 142 1.45 0.12 1.06
CA VAL A 142 1.60 -0.65 2.29
C VAL A 142 2.28 -1.96 1.93
N ALA A 143 3.58 -2.04 2.19
CA ALA A 143 4.38 -3.24 1.98
C ALA A 143 4.45 -4.02 3.29
N ILE A 144 3.93 -5.24 3.29
CA ILE A 144 3.95 -6.12 4.46
C ILE A 144 4.84 -7.29 4.13
N TYR A 145 5.83 -7.52 4.97
CA TYR A 145 6.73 -8.65 4.89
C TYR A 145 6.55 -9.51 6.14
N TRP A 146 6.61 -10.82 5.98
CA TRP A 146 6.47 -11.77 7.08
C TRP A 146 7.44 -12.95 6.95
N ARG A 147 7.82 -13.51 8.09
CA ARG A 147 8.46 -14.82 8.18
C ARG A 147 7.94 -15.53 9.41
N LYS A 148 7.98 -16.86 9.40
CA LYS A 148 7.66 -17.63 10.60
C LYS A 148 8.73 -17.35 11.66
N VAL A 149 8.33 -17.16 12.90
CA VAL A 149 9.27 -16.98 14.02
C VAL A 149 10.21 -18.20 14.04
N PRO A 150 11.54 -18.00 14.01
CA PRO A 150 12.49 -19.09 14.10
C PRO A 150 12.26 -19.87 15.40
N LYS A 151 12.28 -21.21 15.34
CA LYS A 151 12.35 -22.01 16.56
C LYS A 151 13.74 -21.82 17.15
N THR A 152 13.88 -20.97 18.16
CA THR A 152 15.06 -20.99 19.01
C THR A 152 14.94 -22.24 19.89
N GLY A 153 15.73 -23.27 19.57
CA GLY A 153 15.88 -24.43 20.44
C GLY A 153 16.69 -24.03 21.66
N PHE A 154 16.23 -24.43 22.84
CA PHE A 154 17.12 -24.81 23.94
C PHE A 154 17.28 -26.33 23.88
#